data_AF-A0A2V5X8Y2-F1
#
_entry.id   AF-A0A2V5X8Y2-F1
#
_cell.length_a   1.000
_cell.length_b   1.000
_cell.length_c   1.000
_cell.angle_alpha   90.00
_cell.angle_beta   90.00
_cell.angle_gamma   90.00
#
_symmetry.space_group_name_H-M   'P 1'
#
loop_
_entity.id
_entity.type
_entity.pdbx_description
1 polymer ?
#
loop_
_entity_poly.entity_id
_entity_poly.type
_entity_poly.pdbx_seq_one_letter_code
_entity_poly.pdbx_strand_id
1 'polypeptide(L)'
;MKEELEKLVAAGKIDRQHVEPLLQLVQSGYAMHRSWGFGKIKAVDTVFARLTIDFPNKPGHSMDLGFASESLKAIPSDHILARKASDLQSLRQMAALHHLDLIKLVLQSFGGKATLEQIQQVLVPDVIADDWKKWWEVAKHELKKDGHFLVPAKKSDSIVYQTKEISLQERLIGEFRAAKGLKARLSVANELLKNLSDLTDKNTAVAEAINMLNVEIVSHQRTLPALALEAIFVRDELRLAAGAPGAEGELTPVAVWSQNLKLGQLLEQVPAAKHKHALQSFKDSNPEHWHEALLGVINTVSAKLCTEFAHLLIHEGR
;
A
#
# COMPACT_ATOMS: atom_id res chain seq x y z
N MET A 1 41.74 13.68 -11.52
CA MET A 1 41.06 12.36 -11.48
C MET A 1 40.97 11.67 -12.85
N LYS A 2 40.21 12.14 -13.85
CA LYS A 2 40.15 11.46 -15.16
C LYS A 2 41.51 11.29 -15.84
N GLU A 3 42.28 12.37 -15.92
CA GLU A 3 43.64 12.34 -16.46
C GLU A 3 44.60 11.42 -15.68
N GLU A 4 44.38 11.25 -14.37
CA GLU A 4 45.21 10.37 -13.54
C GLU A 4 44.89 8.90 -13.79
N LEU A 5 43.61 8.57 -13.99
CA LEU A 5 43.20 7.22 -14.41
C LEU A 5 43.70 6.90 -15.83
N GLU A 6 43.71 7.87 -16.75
CA GLU A 6 44.28 7.67 -18.09
C GLU A 6 45.80 7.42 -18.06
N LYS A 7 46.53 8.09 -17.16
CA LYS A 7 47.95 7.79 -16.91
C LYS A 7 48.16 6.37 -16.38
N LEU A 8 47.24 5.87 -15.53
CA LEU A 8 47.28 4.49 -15.04
C LEU A 8 47.04 3.46 -16.14
N VAL A 9 46.15 3.78 -17.10
CA VAL A 9 45.95 2.95 -18.31
C VAL A 9 47.22 2.92 -19.15
N ALA A 10 47.84 4.09 -19.41
CA ALA A 10 49.08 4.16 -20.16
C ALA A 10 50.25 3.41 -19.48
N ALA A 11 50.24 3.34 -18.15
CA ALA A 11 51.20 2.57 -17.36
C ALA A 11 50.87 1.07 -17.26
N GLY A 12 49.77 0.59 -17.87
CA GLY A 12 49.35 -0.81 -17.84
C GLY A 12 48.87 -1.30 -16.48
N LYS A 13 48.51 -0.40 -15.56
CA LYS A 13 48.05 -0.75 -14.20
C LYS A 13 46.56 -1.04 -14.11
N ILE A 14 45.76 -0.47 -15.02
CA ILE A 14 44.32 -0.72 -15.16
C ILE A 14 43.96 -0.73 -16.65
N ASP A 15 42.82 -1.33 -17.00
CA ASP A 15 42.34 -1.35 -18.38
C ASP A 15 41.52 -0.09 -18.70
N ARG A 16 41.45 0.26 -19.99
CA ARG A 16 40.66 1.41 -20.46
C ARG A 16 39.17 1.29 -20.10
N GLN A 17 38.65 0.07 -20.02
CA GLN A 17 37.27 -0.21 -19.62
C GLN A 17 36.98 0.12 -18.14
N HIS A 18 38.00 0.16 -17.28
CA HIS A 18 37.87 0.43 -15.85
C HIS A 18 37.73 1.92 -15.54
N VAL A 19 38.12 2.81 -16.47
CA VAL A 19 38.16 4.27 -16.24
C VAL A 19 36.79 4.84 -15.90
N GLU A 20 35.75 4.51 -16.68
CA GLU A 20 34.41 5.09 -16.49
C GLU A 20 33.75 4.63 -15.17
N PRO A 21 33.74 3.32 -14.83
CA PRO A 21 33.25 2.87 -13.52
C PRO A 21 34.00 3.50 -12.35
N LEU A 22 35.32 3.62 -12.44
CA LEU A 22 36.13 4.26 -11.40
C LEU A 22 35.80 5.74 -11.25
N LEU A 23 35.62 6.46 -12.37
CA LEU A 23 35.18 7.86 -12.31
C LEU A 23 33.84 8.01 -11.59
N GLN A 24 32.86 7.16 -11.91
CA GLN A 24 31.57 7.17 -11.24
C GLN A 24 31.69 6.87 -9.74
N LEU A 25 32.53 5.92 -9.35
CA LEU A 25 32.81 5.62 -7.95
C LEU A 25 33.41 6.84 -7.23
N VAL A 26 34.44 7.48 -7.79
CA VAL A 26 35.08 8.64 -7.16
C VAL A 26 34.14 9.84 -7.08
N GLN A 27 33.38 10.12 -8.13
CA GLN A 27 32.43 11.24 -8.16
C GLN A 27 31.28 11.05 -7.16
N SER A 28 30.79 9.83 -7.03
CA SER A 28 29.70 9.52 -6.11
C SER A 28 30.16 9.45 -4.65
N GLY A 29 31.39 8.98 -4.40
CA GLY A 29 31.97 8.84 -3.06
C GLY A 29 31.43 7.65 -2.26
N TYR A 30 30.50 6.88 -2.82
CA TYR A 30 29.88 5.72 -2.18
C TYR A 30 29.73 4.56 -3.16
N ALA A 31 29.75 3.35 -2.63
CA ALA A 31 29.68 2.14 -3.43
C ALA A 31 28.83 1.06 -2.76
N MET A 32 28.34 0.12 -3.56
CA MET A 32 27.71 -1.11 -3.11
C MET A 32 28.52 -2.29 -3.59
N HIS A 33 28.97 -3.13 -2.66
CA HIS A 33 29.61 -4.41 -2.94
C HIS A 33 28.62 -5.55 -2.65
N ARG A 34 28.59 -6.58 -3.51
CA ARG A 34 27.64 -7.71 -3.37
C ARG A 34 27.75 -8.44 -2.01
N SER A 35 28.97 -8.61 -1.49
CA SER A 35 29.21 -9.38 -0.26
C SER A 35 29.48 -8.51 0.98
N TRP A 36 29.84 -7.24 0.79
CA TRP A 36 30.24 -6.36 1.91
C TRP A 36 29.24 -5.22 2.13
N GLY A 37 28.26 -5.07 1.25
CA GLY A 37 27.22 -4.07 1.35
C GLY A 37 27.69 -2.67 0.96
N PHE A 38 27.01 -1.68 1.51
CA PHE A 38 27.29 -0.27 1.29
C PHE A 38 28.64 0.13 1.89
N GLY A 39 29.43 0.91 1.14
CA GLY A 39 30.73 1.42 1.58
C GLY A 39 30.95 2.88 1.20
N LYS A 40 31.67 3.60 2.06
CA LYS A 40 32.08 4.99 1.82
C LYS A 40 33.52 5.02 1.34
N ILE A 41 33.75 5.62 0.16
CA ILE A 41 35.09 5.76 -0.40
C ILE A 41 35.84 6.83 0.42
N LYS A 42 37.04 6.47 0.89
CA LYS A 42 37.88 7.36 1.70
C LYS A 42 39.03 7.95 0.91
N ALA A 43 39.67 7.14 0.08
CA ALA A 43 40.83 7.55 -0.69
C ALA A 43 40.98 6.72 -1.96
N VAL A 44 41.53 7.37 -2.99
CA VAL A 44 41.94 6.76 -4.25
C VAL A 44 43.45 6.97 -4.34
N ASP A 45 44.21 5.89 -4.29
CA ASP A 45 45.66 5.93 -4.41
C ASP A 45 46.06 5.58 -5.84
N THR A 46 46.37 6.61 -6.62
CA THR A 46 46.79 6.47 -8.02
C THR A 46 48.26 6.06 -8.15
N VAL A 47 49.05 6.06 -7.07
CA VAL A 47 50.44 5.59 -7.11
C VAL A 47 50.47 4.07 -7.05
N PHE A 48 49.73 3.50 -6.08
CA PHE A 48 49.64 2.06 -5.87
C PHE A 48 48.47 1.40 -6.60
N ALA A 49 47.66 2.19 -7.33
CA ALA A 49 46.44 1.73 -8.01
C ALA A 49 45.46 1.03 -7.06
N ARG A 50 45.20 1.63 -5.90
CA ARG A 50 44.29 1.09 -4.88
C ARG A 50 43.17 2.04 -4.50
N LEU A 51 42.05 1.46 -4.07
CA LEU A 51 40.90 2.15 -3.52
C LEU A 51 40.72 1.76 -2.06
N THR A 52 40.53 2.75 -1.18
CA THR A 52 40.26 2.52 0.24
C THR A 52 38.81 2.88 0.56
N ILE A 53 38.07 1.92 1.12
CA ILE A 53 36.63 2.02 1.39
C ILE A 53 36.33 1.57 2.81
N ASP A 54 35.48 2.32 3.50
CA ASP A 54 34.89 1.90 4.77
C ASP A 54 33.59 1.14 4.51
N PHE A 55 33.61 -0.17 4.76
CA PHE A 55 32.39 -0.98 4.88
C PHE A 55 32.05 -1.18 6.37
N PRO A 56 30.78 -1.40 6.75
CA PRO A 56 30.37 -1.59 8.14
C PRO A 56 31.17 -2.65 8.90
N ASN A 57 31.50 -3.77 8.23
CA ASN A 57 32.25 -4.87 8.82
C ASN A 57 33.74 -4.89 8.44
N LYS A 58 34.20 -3.92 7.63
CA LYS A 58 35.58 -3.83 7.13
C LYS A 58 35.98 -2.35 6.94
N PRO A 59 36.22 -1.61 8.03
CA PRO A 59 36.71 -0.22 7.93
C PRO A 59 38.13 -0.20 7.34
N GLY A 60 38.44 0.79 6.52
CA GLY A 60 39.73 0.97 5.87
C GLY A 60 40.11 -0.11 4.87
N HIS A 61 39.14 -0.84 4.31
CA HIS A 61 39.42 -1.93 3.38
C HIS A 61 40.04 -1.38 2.09
N SER A 62 41.26 -1.84 1.79
CA SER A 62 41.98 -1.44 0.58
C SER A 62 41.94 -2.54 -0.47
N MET A 63 41.53 -2.21 -1.69
CA MET A 63 41.43 -3.14 -2.83
C MET A 63 42.03 -2.54 -4.10
N ASP A 64 42.36 -3.39 -5.08
CA ASP A 64 42.89 -2.97 -6.38
C ASP A 64 41.83 -2.20 -7.20
N LEU A 65 42.25 -1.20 -7.99
CA LEU A 65 41.35 -0.37 -8.79
C LEU A 65 40.64 -1.15 -9.91
N GLY A 66 41.31 -2.09 -10.58
CA GLY A 66 40.68 -2.97 -11.57
C GLY A 66 39.58 -3.80 -10.93
N PHE A 67 39.89 -4.47 -9.81
CA PHE A 67 38.88 -5.24 -9.07
C PHE A 67 37.74 -4.37 -8.52
N ALA A 68 38.03 -3.17 -8.03
CA ALA A 68 37.00 -2.22 -7.57
C ALA A 68 36.04 -1.84 -8.71
N SER A 69 36.56 -1.58 -9.90
CA SER A 69 35.76 -1.19 -11.07
C SER A 69 34.76 -2.27 -11.51
N GLU A 70 35.09 -3.54 -11.29
CA GLU A 70 34.28 -4.69 -11.69
C GLU A 70 33.32 -5.16 -10.58
N SER A 71 33.73 -5.05 -9.31
CA SER A 71 32.99 -5.59 -8.16
C SER A 71 32.07 -4.59 -7.46
N LEU A 72 32.26 -3.28 -7.69
CA LEU A 72 31.52 -2.22 -7.02
C LEU A 72 30.53 -1.54 -7.96
N LYS A 73 29.35 -1.25 -7.43
CA LYS A 73 28.38 -0.37 -8.08
C LYS A 73 28.40 1.01 -7.40
N ALA A 74 28.62 2.07 -8.16
CA ALA A 74 28.56 3.44 -7.65
C ALA A 74 27.17 3.76 -7.09
N ILE A 75 27.14 4.44 -5.93
CA ILE A 75 25.91 4.85 -5.24
C ILE A 75 25.88 6.38 -5.20
N PRO A 76 24.94 7.03 -5.91
CA PRO A 76 24.79 8.48 -5.90
C PRO A 76 24.65 9.07 -4.49
N SER A 77 25.12 10.32 -4.31
CA SER A 77 25.09 10.99 -3.01
C SER A 77 23.68 11.30 -2.47
N ASP A 78 22.70 11.38 -3.36
CA ASP A 78 21.27 11.52 -3.07
C ASP A 78 20.59 10.18 -2.76
N HIS A 79 21.26 9.05 -2.92
CA HIS A 79 20.71 7.75 -2.52
C HIS A 79 20.52 7.68 -0.99
N ILE A 80 19.45 7.04 -0.52
CA ILE A 80 19.10 6.98 0.91
C ILE A 80 20.24 6.45 1.79
N LEU A 81 20.95 5.41 1.34
CA LEU A 81 22.11 4.86 2.06
C LEU A 81 23.28 5.87 2.17
N ALA A 82 23.53 6.64 1.10
CA ALA A 82 24.54 7.71 1.12
C ALA A 82 24.14 8.82 2.10
N ARG A 83 22.87 9.27 2.04
CA ARG A 83 22.31 10.25 2.98
C ARG A 83 22.35 9.78 4.43
N LYS A 84 22.08 8.51 4.71
CA LYS A 84 22.22 7.94 6.06
C LYS A 84 23.64 8.04 6.60
N ALA A 85 24.64 7.84 5.73
CA ALA A 85 26.05 7.88 6.11
C ALA A 85 26.63 9.30 6.19
N SER A 86 26.03 10.28 5.52
CA SER A 86 26.51 11.67 5.49
C SER A 86 25.73 12.60 6.42
N ASP A 87 24.42 12.43 6.50
CA ASP A 87 23.51 13.37 7.17
C ASP A 87 22.24 12.66 7.68
N LEU A 88 22.42 11.91 8.79
CA LEU A 88 21.33 11.21 9.46
C LEU A 88 20.33 12.18 10.11
N GLN A 89 20.78 13.35 10.56
CA GLN A 89 19.93 14.30 11.26
C GLN A 89 18.89 14.94 10.33
N SER A 90 19.30 15.31 9.11
CA SER A 90 18.35 15.78 8.07
C SER A 90 17.30 14.73 7.73
N LEU A 91 17.69 13.44 7.64
CA LEU A 91 16.73 12.36 7.39
C LEU A 91 15.72 12.21 8.54
N ARG A 92 16.16 12.36 9.80
CA ARG A 92 15.25 12.34 10.96
C ARG A 92 14.27 13.51 10.95
N GLN A 93 14.73 14.70 10.57
CA GLN A 93 13.85 15.85 10.39
C GLN A 93 12.85 15.64 9.26
N MET A 94 13.30 15.09 8.13
CA MET A 94 12.43 14.74 7.00
C MET A 94 11.40 13.69 7.40
N ALA A 95 11.77 12.70 8.21
CA ALA A 95 10.84 11.72 8.76
C ALA A 95 9.76 12.38 9.64
N ALA A 96 10.08 13.45 10.37
CA ALA A 96 9.11 14.11 11.25
C ALA A 96 8.16 15.08 10.51
N LEU A 97 8.61 15.71 9.42
CA LEU A 97 7.91 16.84 8.79
C LEU A 97 7.49 16.59 7.33
N HIS A 98 8.15 15.67 6.64
CA HIS A 98 8.06 15.50 5.19
C HIS A 98 8.03 14.01 4.80
N HIS A 99 6.98 13.29 5.23
CA HIS A 99 6.87 11.85 5.01
C HIS A 99 6.94 11.45 3.53
N LEU A 100 6.24 12.19 2.67
CA LEU A 100 6.21 11.93 1.23
C LEU A 100 7.59 12.07 0.58
N ASP A 101 8.35 13.10 0.94
CA ASP A 101 9.70 13.33 0.41
C ASP A 101 10.67 12.22 0.84
N LEU A 102 10.58 11.78 2.11
CA LEU A 102 11.40 10.68 2.59
C LEU A 102 11.08 9.37 1.86
N ILE A 103 9.79 9.07 1.66
CA ILE A 103 9.39 7.86 0.95
C ILE A 103 9.80 7.94 -0.52
N LYS A 104 9.60 9.09 -1.18
CA LYS A 104 10.07 9.34 -2.55
C LYS A 104 11.57 9.11 -2.67
N LEU A 105 12.37 9.62 -1.74
CA LEU A 105 13.82 9.42 -1.69
C LEU A 105 14.17 7.92 -1.64
N VAL A 106 13.50 7.17 -0.78
CA VAL A 106 13.68 5.71 -0.69
C VAL A 106 13.29 5.04 -2.01
N LEU A 107 12.11 5.34 -2.56
CA LEU A 107 11.63 4.73 -3.80
C LEU A 107 12.58 5.02 -4.98
N GLN A 108 13.03 6.26 -5.14
CA GLN A 108 13.99 6.64 -6.18
C GLN A 108 15.32 5.91 -6.03
N SER A 109 15.79 5.72 -4.80
CA SER A 109 17.01 4.95 -4.49
C SER A 109 16.91 3.49 -4.97
N PHE A 110 15.71 2.91 -4.98
CA PHE A 110 15.46 1.53 -5.43
C PHE A 110 14.84 1.44 -6.84
N GLY A 111 15.06 2.45 -7.69
CA GLY A 111 14.60 2.44 -9.08
C GLY A 111 13.11 2.74 -9.26
N GLY A 112 12.57 3.59 -8.39
CA GLY A 112 11.20 4.09 -8.42
C GLY A 112 10.17 3.21 -7.71
N LYS A 113 10.58 2.10 -7.10
CA LYS A 113 9.67 1.20 -6.37
C LYS A 113 10.36 0.48 -5.21
N ALA A 114 9.63 0.22 -4.13
CA ALA A 114 10.09 -0.58 -3.00
C ALA A 114 8.91 -1.23 -2.27
N THR A 115 9.12 -2.40 -1.66
CA THR A 115 8.12 -3.00 -0.77
C THR A 115 8.08 -2.29 0.58
N LEU A 116 6.98 -2.44 1.32
CA LEU A 116 6.88 -1.90 2.68
C LEU A 116 8.01 -2.41 3.59
N GLU A 117 8.36 -3.68 3.45
CA GLU A 117 9.44 -4.31 4.20
C GLU A 117 10.81 -3.67 3.88
N GLN A 118 11.09 -3.42 2.59
CA GLN A 118 12.32 -2.74 2.18
C GLN A 118 12.41 -1.31 2.73
N ILE A 119 11.31 -0.55 2.66
CA ILE A 119 11.27 0.82 3.21
C ILE A 119 11.52 0.77 4.73
N GLN A 120 10.85 -0.14 5.43
CA GLN A 120 11.04 -0.31 6.87
C GLN A 120 12.49 -0.67 7.21
N GLN A 121 13.08 -1.64 6.50
CA GLN A 121 14.47 -2.07 6.73
C GLN A 121 15.49 -0.95 6.51
N VAL A 122 15.21 -0.04 5.58
CA VAL A 122 16.12 1.07 5.26
C VAL A 122 16.00 2.20 6.28
N LEU A 123 14.80 2.49 6.77
CA LEU A 123 14.55 3.62 7.67
C LEU A 123 14.71 3.27 9.17
N VAL A 124 14.39 2.03 9.57
CA VAL A 124 14.42 1.59 10.97
C VAL A 124 15.72 0.82 11.24
N PRO A 125 16.38 1.02 12.40
CA PRO A 125 16.05 1.96 13.48
C PRO A 125 16.70 3.35 13.33
N ASP A 126 17.54 3.54 12.32
CA ASP A 126 18.45 4.70 12.27
C ASP A 126 17.73 6.05 12.10
N VAL A 127 16.75 6.09 11.18
CA VAL A 127 15.97 7.28 10.83
C VAL A 127 14.69 7.35 11.67
N ILE A 128 14.01 6.21 11.82
CA ILE A 128 12.81 6.06 12.64
C ILE A 128 13.15 5.06 13.74
N ALA A 129 13.40 5.58 14.95
CA ALA A 129 13.83 4.76 16.08
C ALA A 129 12.67 3.93 16.68
N ASP A 130 11.54 4.59 16.94
CA ASP A 130 10.35 4.02 17.56
C ASP A 130 9.09 4.39 16.77
N ASP A 131 7.95 3.78 17.10
CA ASP A 131 6.62 4.13 16.57
C ASP A 131 6.42 3.99 15.04
N TRP A 132 7.25 3.19 14.34
CA TRP A 132 7.10 2.88 12.90
C TRP A 132 5.65 2.60 12.48
N LYS A 133 4.89 1.82 13.26
CA LYS A 133 3.49 1.51 12.95
C LYS A 133 2.61 2.77 12.87
N LYS A 134 2.74 3.69 13.84
CA LYS A 134 1.94 4.93 13.86
C LYS A 134 2.39 5.87 12.74
N TRP A 135 3.71 6.03 12.60
CA TRP A 135 4.32 6.83 11.54
C TRP A 135 3.86 6.38 10.15
N TRP A 136 3.89 5.07 9.90
CA TRP A 136 3.48 4.49 8.63
C TRP A 136 2.01 4.72 8.32
N GLU A 137 1.09 4.64 9.29
CA GLU A 137 -0.33 4.90 9.03
C GLU A 137 -0.59 6.36 8.60
N VAL A 138 0.12 7.32 9.19
CA VAL A 138 0.06 8.74 8.77
C VAL A 138 0.61 8.90 7.36
N ALA A 139 1.85 8.42 7.12
CA ALA A 139 2.50 8.51 5.82
C ALA A 139 1.69 7.80 4.72
N LYS A 140 1.11 6.63 5.00
CA LYS A 140 0.25 5.88 4.08
C LYS A 140 -1.00 6.65 3.71
N HIS A 141 -1.60 7.39 4.64
CA HIS A 141 -2.76 8.23 4.35
C HIS A 141 -2.38 9.40 3.42
N GLU A 142 -1.24 10.05 3.67
CA GLU A 142 -0.71 11.09 2.79
C GLU A 142 -0.39 10.55 1.39
N LEU A 143 0.28 9.39 1.31
CA LEU A 143 0.62 8.73 0.04
C LEU A 143 -0.61 8.40 -0.79
N LYS A 144 -1.71 7.96 -0.16
CA LYS A 144 -2.95 7.62 -0.87
C LYS A 144 -3.65 8.84 -1.48
N LYS A 145 -3.38 10.03 -0.95
CA LYS A 145 -3.90 11.31 -1.45
C LYS A 145 -3.03 11.92 -2.53
N ASP A 146 -1.74 11.61 -2.53
CA ASP A 146 -0.80 12.09 -3.54
C ASP A 146 -0.88 11.23 -4.82
N GLY A 147 -1.19 11.87 -5.94
CA GLY A 147 -1.36 11.18 -7.23
C GLY A 147 -0.08 10.62 -7.85
N HIS A 148 1.10 10.90 -7.30
CA HIS A 148 2.38 10.34 -7.77
C HIS A 148 2.67 8.96 -7.19
N PHE A 149 2.01 8.58 -6.09
CA PHE A 149 2.29 7.33 -5.40
C PHE A 149 1.19 6.31 -5.65
N LEU A 150 1.59 5.12 -6.10
CA LEU A 150 0.74 3.95 -6.11
C LEU A 150 1.02 3.10 -4.88
N VAL A 151 0.08 3.11 -3.94
CA VAL A 151 0.13 2.29 -2.72
C VAL A 151 -0.67 1.01 -2.96
N PRO A 152 -0.05 -0.17 -3.01
CA PRO A 152 -0.77 -1.41 -3.25
C PRO A 152 -1.63 -1.81 -2.04
N ALA A 153 -2.70 -2.56 -2.32
CA ALA A 153 -3.55 -3.13 -1.28
C ALA A 153 -2.84 -4.21 -0.45
N LYS A 154 -1.92 -4.97 -1.08
CA LYS A 154 -1.12 -6.00 -0.42
C LYS A 154 0.23 -5.44 0.00
N LYS A 155 0.64 -5.73 1.24
CA LYS A 155 1.94 -5.29 1.79
C LYS A 155 3.15 -5.94 1.11
N SER A 156 2.95 -7.10 0.45
CA SER A 156 3.97 -7.80 -0.33
C SER A 156 4.33 -7.07 -1.63
N ASP A 157 3.41 -6.27 -2.15
CA ASP A 157 3.56 -5.64 -3.45
C ASP A 157 4.32 -4.32 -3.27
N SER A 158 5.00 -3.86 -4.31
CA SER A 158 5.81 -2.65 -4.24
C SER A 158 4.95 -1.39 -4.30
N ILE A 159 5.27 -0.42 -3.45
CA ILE A 159 4.85 0.96 -3.63
C ILE A 159 5.66 1.53 -4.79
N VAL A 160 5.01 2.27 -5.68
CA VAL A 160 5.63 2.82 -6.89
C VAL A 160 5.47 4.33 -6.91
N TYR A 161 6.56 5.04 -7.18
CA TYR A 161 6.53 6.47 -7.48
C TYR A 161 6.52 6.67 -9.00
N GLN A 162 5.60 7.51 -9.47
CA GLN A 162 5.51 7.91 -10.86
C GLN A 162 5.70 9.41 -10.99
N THR A 163 6.41 9.84 -12.03
CA THR A 163 6.61 11.27 -12.32
C THR A 163 5.32 11.94 -12.79
N LYS A 164 4.43 11.18 -13.44
CA LYS A 164 3.12 11.67 -13.86
C LYS A 164 2.12 11.42 -12.74
N GLU A 165 1.45 12.50 -12.32
CA GLU A 165 0.34 12.42 -11.40
C GLU A 165 -0.84 11.67 -12.04
N ILE A 166 -1.38 10.71 -11.31
CA ILE A 166 -2.65 10.04 -11.64
C ILE A 166 -3.69 10.60 -10.69
N SER A 167 -4.82 11.07 -11.22
CA SER A 167 -5.89 11.59 -10.37
C SER A 167 -6.41 10.51 -9.43
N LEU A 168 -6.91 10.91 -8.26
CA LEU A 168 -7.52 10.00 -7.29
C LEU A 168 -8.62 9.15 -7.93
N GLN A 169 -9.42 9.75 -8.81
CA GLN A 169 -10.45 9.04 -9.57
C GLN A 169 -9.88 7.99 -10.52
N GLU A 170 -8.90 8.34 -11.35
CA GLU A 170 -8.27 7.38 -12.27
C GLU A 170 -7.65 6.21 -11.51
N ARG A 171 -7.01 6.50 -10.37
CA ARG A 171 -6.44 5.46 -9.49
C ARG A 171 -7.52 4.54 -8.93
N LEU A 172 -8.55 5.08 -8.30
CA LEU A 172 -9.62 4.27 -7.67
C LEU A 172 -10.39 3.45 -8.69
N ILE A 173 -10.73 4.01 -9.85
CA ILE A 173 -11.39 3.27 -10.94
C ILE A 173 -10.45 2.18 -11.49
N GLY A 174 -9.18 2.50 -11.67
CA GLY A 174 -8.17 1.52 -12.11
C GLY A 174 -8.03 0.35 -11.14
N GLU A 175 -7.95 0.63 -9.83
CA GLU A 175 -7.94 -0.38 -8.77
C GLU A 175 -9.24 -1.21 -8.76
N PHE A 176 -10.38 -0.56 -8.99
CA PHE A 176 -11.68 -1.22 -9.06
C PHE A 176 -11.76 -2.23 -10.21
N ARG A 177 -11.27 -1.83 -11.39
CA ARG A 177 -11.17 -2.69 -12.58
C ARG A 177 -10.19 -3.84 -12.38
N ALA A 178 -9.05 -3.60 -11.73
CA ALA A 178 -8.02 -4.59 -11.49
C ALA A 178 -8.39 -5.59 -10.38
N ALA A 179 -9.28 -5.20 -9.45
CA ALA A 179 -9.71 -6.05 -8.35
C ALA A 179 -10.47 -7.30 -8.83
N LYS A 180 -9.99 -8.46 -8.38
CA LYS A 180 -10.56 -9.78 -8.72
C LYS A 180 -11.41 -10.31 -7.57
N GLY A 181 -12.68 -10.56 -7.87
CA GLY A 181 -13.67 -11.10 -6.95
C GLY A 181 -14.31 -10.04 -6.04
N LEU A 182 -15.48 -10.41 -5.49
CA LEU A 182 -16.35 -9.50 -4.76
C LEU A 182 -15.66 -8.84 -3.54
N LYS A 183 -14.89 -9.60 -2.75
CA LYS A 183 -14.23 -9.06 -1.55
C LYS A 183 -13.23 -7.95 -1.87
N ALA A 184 -12.43 -8.12 -2.92
CA ALA A 184 -11.45 -7.13 -3.34
C ALA A 184 -12.14 -5.87 -3.88
N ARG A 185 -13.16 -6.04 -4.72
CA ARG A 185 -13.97 -4.92 -5.24
C ARG A 185 -14.69 -4.17 -4.13
N LEU A 186 -15.22 -4.86 -3.12
CA LEU A 186 -15.83 -4.21 -1.96
C LEU A 186 -14.85 -3.35 -1.18
N SER A 187 -13.60 -3.79 -1.02
CA SER A 187 -12.58 -2.97 -0.38
C SER A 187 -12.39 -1.65 -1.12
N VAL A 188 -12.27 -1.70 -2.46
CA VAL A 188 -12.11 -0.49 -3.27
C VAL A 188 -13.39 0.35 -3.29
N ALA A 189 -14.58 -0.26 -3.29
CA ALA A 189 -15.87 0.46 -3.21
C ALA A 189 -16.00 1.27 -1.92
N ASN A 190 -15.58 0.70 -0.78
CA ASN A 190 -15.57 1.43 0.49
C ASN A 190 -14.52 2.55 0.48
N GLU A 191 -13.38 2.37 -0.20
CA GLU A 191 -12.41 3.46 -0.39
C GLU A 191 -12.97 4.56 -1.29
N LEU A 192 -13.68 4.21 -2.36
CA LEU A 192 -14.38 5.15 -3.24
C LEU A 192 -15.41 5.96 -2.44
N LEU A 193 -16.26 5.29 -1.66
CA LEU A 193 -17.29 5.92 -0.82
C LEU A 193 -16.70 6.95 0.15
N LYS A 194 -15.55 6.64 0.77
CA LYS A 194 -14.86 7.53 1.71
C LYS A 194 -14.25 8.78 1.06
N ASN A 195 -13.92 8.71 -0.23
CA ASN A 195 -13.22 9.78 -0.95
C ASN A 195 -14.11 10.46 -2.00
N LEU A 196 -15.44 10.27 -1.97
CA LEU A 196 -16.35 10.81 -2.99
C LEU A 196 -16.27 12.34 -3.15
N SER A 197 -16.01 13.07 -2.06
CA SER A 197 -15.85 14.54 -2.09
C SER A 197 -14.64 15.00 -2.90
N ASP A 198 -13.64 14.14 -3.02
CA ASP A 198 -12.34 14.47 -3.61
C ASP A 198 -12.24 14.00 -5.07
N LEU A 199 -13.33 13.44 -5.63
CA LEU A 199 -13.40 12.98 -7.01
C LEU A 199 -13.81 14.11 -7.96
N THR A 200 -13.13 14.17 -9.10
CA THR A 200 -13.42 15.14 -10.18
C THR A 200 -14.78 14.91 -10.83
N ASP A 201 -15.18 13.64 -11.02
CA ASP A 201 -16.47 13.21 -11.57
C ASP A 201 -16.98 12.01 -10.77
N LYS A 202 -17.63 12.33 -9.65
CA LYS A 202 -18.22 11.34 -8.74
C LYS A 202 -19.29 10.48 -9.43
N ASN A 203 -20.05 11.03 -10.37
CA ASN A 203 -21.21 10.35 -10.95
C ASN A 203 -20.76 9.21 -11.86
N THR A 204 -19.77 9.47 -12.71
CA THR A 204 -19.20 8.44 -13.59
C THR A 204 -18.52 7.34 -12.78
N ALA A 205 -17.72 7.70 -11.76
CA ALA A 205 -17.03 6.74 -10.91
C ALA A 205 -18.01 5.82 -10.14
N VAL A 206 -19.07 6.40 -9.58
CA VAL A 206 -20.11 5.66 -8.86
C VAL A 206 -20.91 4.77 -9.80
N ALA A 207 -21.31 5.27 -10.98
CA ALA A 207 -22.06 4.47 -11.95
C ALA A 207 -21.29 3.22 -12.38
N GLU A 208 -19.98 3.37 -12.63
CA GLU A 208 -19.12 2.23 -12.96
C GLU A 208 -19.02 1.21 -11.81
N ALA A 209 -18.80 1.70 -10.58
CA ALA A 209 -18.73 0.85 -9.40
C ALA A 209 -20.04 0.08 -9.16
N ILE A 210 -21.20 0.74 -9.30
CA ILE A 210 -22.52 0.11 -9.17
C ILE A 210 -22.71 -1.00 -10.20
N ASN A 211 -22.41 -0.73 -11.47
CA ASN A 211 -22.57 -1.72 -12.55
C ASN A 211 -21.73 -2.97 -12.29
N MET A 212 -20.47 -2.80 -11.90
CA MET A 212 -19.58 -3.91 -11.58
C MET A 212 -19.99 -4.65 -10.30
N LEU A 213 -20.47 -3.96 -9.26
CA LEU A 213 -20.99 -4.59 -8.05
C LEU A 213 -22.24 -5.42 -8.35
N ASN A 214 -23.16 -4.92 -9.18
CA ASN A 214 -24.36 -5.66 -9.57
C ASN A 214 -24.02 -7.02 -10.19
N VAL A 215 -23.03 -7.06 -11.10
CA VAL A 215 -22.56 -8.31 -11.71
C VAL A 215 -22.00 -9.27 -10.67
N GLU A 216 -21.19 -8.77 -9.72
CA GLU A 216 -20.58 -9.62 -8.69
C GLU A 216 -21.58 -10.09 -7.63
N ILE A 217 -22.56 -9.26 -7.28
CA ILE A 217 -23.64 -9.63 -6.35
C ILE A 217 -24.43 -10.81 -6.93
N VAL A 218 -24.81 -10.73 -8.21
CA VAL A 218 -25.54 -11.80 -8.89
C VAL A 218 -24.74 -13.11 -8.89
N SER A 219 -23.43 -13.05 -9.15
CA SER A 219 -22.59 -14.25 -9.21
C SER A 219 -22.27 -14.85 -7.84
N HIS A 220 -22.31 -14.07 -6.76
CA HIS A 220 -21.90 -14.53 -5.42
C HIS A 220 -23.03 -14.64 -4.40
N GLN A 221 -24.26 -14.19 -4.68
CA GLN A 221 -25.36 -14.17 -3.70
C GLN A 221 -25.70 -15.55 -3.10
N ARG A 222 -25.43 -16.65 -3.80
CA ARG A 222 -25.71 -18.02 -3.31
C ARG A 222 -24.50 -18.65 -2.61
N THR A 223 -23.30 -18.32 -3.05
CA THR A 223 -22.05 -18.92 -2.56
C THR A 223 -21.46 -18.15 -1.39
N LEU A 224 -21.62 -16.83 -1.36
CA LEU A 224 -21.14 -15.91 -0.33
C LEU A 224 -22.23 -14.90 0.08
N PRO A 225 -23.37 -15.35 0.63
CA PRO A 225 -24.54 -14.50 0.89
C PRO A 225 -24.25 -13.33 1.85
N ALA A 226 -23.43 -13.53 2.89
CA ALA A 226 -23.04 -12.44 3.79
C ALA A 226 -22.26 -11.33 3.07
N LEU A 227 -21.35 -11.71 2.16
CA LEU A 227 -20.55 -10.77 1.38
C LEU A 227 -21.39 -10.07 0.30
N ALA A 228 -22.33 -10.79 -0.32
CA ALA A 228 -23.28 -10.22 -1.27
C ALA A 228 -24.23 -9.21 -0.59
N LEU A 229 -24.70 -9.51 0.62
CA LEU A 229 -25.48 -8.58 1.43
C LEU A 229 -24.68 -7.31 1.75
N GLU A 230 -23.43 -7.48 2.17
CA GLU A 230 -22.53 -6.35 2.38
C GLU A 230 -22.37 -5.49 1.12
N ALA A 231 -22.26 -6.13 -0.04
CA ALA A 231 -22.12 -5.45 -1.31
C ALA A 231 -23.35 -4.67 -1.75
N ILE A 232 -24.53 -5.20 -1.47
CA ILE A 232 -25.80 -4.50 -1.69
C ILE A 232 -25.81 -3.20 -0.86
N PHE A 233 -25.42 -3.25 0.42
CA PHE A 233 -25.37 -2.04 1.26
C PHE A 233 -24.40 -0.99 0.72
N VAL A 234 -23.19 -1.40 0.33
CA VAL A 234 -22.19 -0.46 -0.22
C VAL A 234 -22.66 0.12 -1.55
N ARG A 235 -23.29 -0.68 -2.42
CA ARG A 235 -23.88 -0.21 -3.68
C ARG A 235 -24.95 0.84 -3.42
N ASP A 236 -25.85 0.58 -2.47
CA ASP A 236 -26.97 1.47 -2.17
C ASP A 236 -26.50 2.77 -1.48
N GLU A 237 -25.46 2.70 -0.65
CA GLU A 237 -24.77 3.88 -0.09
C GLU A 237 -24.09 4.73 -1.18
N LEU A 238 -23.37 4.10 -2.12
CA LEU A 238 -22.75 4.78 -3.26
C LEU A 238 -23.82 5.47 -4.12
N ARG A 239 -24.93 4.78 -4.39
CA ARG A 239 -26.08 5.32 -5.12
C ARG A 239 -26.65 6.56 -4.45
N LEU A 240 -26.93 6.46 -3.15
CA LEU A 240 -27.47 7.57 -2.37
C LEU A 240 -26.53 8.77 -2.41
N ALA A 241 -25.22 8.55 -2.26
CA ALA A 241 -24.22 9.60 -2.27
C ALA A 241 -24.07 10.30 -3.64
N ALA A 242 -24.32 9.59 -4.75
CA ALA A 242 -24.33 10.15 -6.09
C ALA A 242 -25.70 10.73 -6.51
N GLY A 243 -26.77 10.48 -5.75
CA GLY A 243 -28.14 10.77 -6.19
C GLY A 243 -28.55 10.00 -7.44
N ALA A 244 -27.94 8.83 -7.67
CA ALA A 244 -28.22 8.00 -8.83
C ALA A 244 -29.56 7.25 -8.66
N PRO A 245 -30.33 7.03 -9.74
CA PRO A 245 -31.56 6.25 -9.66
C PRO A 245 -31.27 4.76 -9.36
N GLY A 246 -32.23 4.09 -8.73
CA GLY A 246 -32.25 2.63 -8.68
C GLY A 246 -32.45 2.04 -10.08
N ALA A 247 -31.81 0.91 -10.37
CA ALA A 247 -32.09 0.19 -11.61
C ALA A 247 -33.11 -0.93 -11.36
N GLU A 248 -34.05 -1.10 -12.29
CA GLU A 248 -35.02 -2.19 -12.24
C GLU A 248 -34.33 -3.55 -12.36
N GLY A 249 -34.76 -4.53 -11.56
CA GLY A 249 -34.24 -5.90 -11.58
C GLY A 249 -32.96 -6.12 -10.78
N GLU A 250 -32.47 -5.11 -10.05
CA GLU A 250 -31.32 -5.29 -9.16
C GLU A 250 -31.66 -6.15 -7.94
N LEU A 251 -30.67 -6.94 -7.51
CA LEU A 251 -30.79 -7.71 -6.27
C LEU A 251 -30.80 -6.77 -5.07
N THR A 252 -31.80 -6.93 -4.22
CA THR A 252 -31.99 -6.22 -2.96
C THR A 252 -31.70 -7.17 -1.79
N PRO A 253 -31.62 -6.68 -0.53
CA PRO A 253 -31.44 -7.54 0.62
C PRO A 253 -32.49 -8.65 0.70
N VAL A 254 -33.73 -8.37 0.25
CA VAL A 254 -34.83 -9.35 0.19
C VAL A 254 -34.43 -10.61 -0.56
N ALA A 255 -33.72 -10.48 -1.69
CA ALA A 255 -33.29 -11.63 -2.49
C ALA A 255 -32.22 -12.48 -1.80
N VAL A 256 -31.45 -11.90 -0.88
CA VAL A 256 -30.51 -12.66 -0.04
C VAL A 256 -31.27 -13.33 1.11
N TRP A 257 -32.14 -12.60 1.80
CA TRP A 257 -32.89 -13.10 2.94
C TRP A 257 -33.96 -14.13 2.61
N SER A 258 -34.51 -14.12 1.39
CA SER A 258 -35.46 -15.11 0.90
C SER A 258 -34.82 -16.48 0.65
N GLN A 259 -33.49 -16.57 0.66
CA GLN A 259 -32.79 -17.86 0.57
C GLN A 259 -32.89 -18.59 1.91
N ASN A 260 -32.99 -19.92 1.88
CA ASN A 260 -33.06 -20.75 3.09
C ASN A 260 -31.68 -20.80 3.80
N LEU A 261 -31.35 -19.72 4.51
CA LEU A 261 -30.05 -19.47 5.13
C LEU A 261 -30.15 -19.56 6.66
N LYS A 262 -29.06 -19.99 7.29
CA LYS A 262 -28.94 -19.97 8.75
C LYS A 262 -28.63 -18.54 9.21
N LEU A 263 -29.67 -17.81 9.64
CA LEU A 263 -29.61 -16.40 10.03
C LEU A 263 -28.41 -16.05 10.93
N GLY A 264 -28.25 -16.75 12.05
CA GLY A 264 -27.15 -16.49 12.99
C GLY A 264 -25.77 -16.66 12.34
N GLN A 265 -25.57 -17.73 11.56
CA GLN A 265 -24.28 -17.99 10.89
C GLN A 265 -23.96 -16.96 9.81
N LEU A 266 -24.97 -16.45 9.12
CA LEU A 266 -24.78 -15.40 8.11
C LEU A 266 -24.40 -14.07 8.77
N LEU A 267 -25.12 -13.66 9.82
CA LEU A 267 -24.86 -12.41 10.52
C LEU A 267 -23.49 -12.39 11.21
N GLU A 268 -23.01 -13.53 11.71
CA GLU A 268 -21.64 -13.67 12.23
C GLU A 268 -20.55 -13.43 11.16
N GLN A 269 -20.87 -13.66 9.89
CA GLN A 269 -19.95 -13.40 8.78
C GLN A 269 -20.01 -11.94 8.28
N VAL A 270 -21.06 -11.20 8.64
CA VAL A 270 -21.17 -9.77 8.31
C VAL A 270 -20.24 -8.98 9.24
N PRO A 271 -19.50 -7.97 8.73
CA PRO A 271 -18.68 -7.12 9.56
C PRO A 271 -19.53 -6.44 10.65
N ALA A 272 -19.00 -6.40 11.88
CA ALA A 272 -19.79 -5.91 13.01
C ALA A 272 -20.28 -4.46 12.89
N ALA A 273 -19.57 -3.62 12.12
CA ALA A 273 -20.01 -2.25 11.81
C ALA A 273 -21.33 -2.20 11.01
N LYS A 274 -21.70 -3.30 10.36
CA LYS A 274 -22.91 -3.44 9.53
C LYS A 274 -23.99 -4.32 10.17
N HIS A 275 -23.79 -4.81 11.40
CA HIS A 275 -24.79 -5.67 12.09
C HIS A 275 -26.14 -4.99 12.23
N LYS A 276 -26.17 -3.73 12.69
CA LYS A 276 -27.42 -2.96 12.81
C LYS A 276 -28.15 -2.80 11.48
N HIS A 277 -27.42 -2.48 10.40
CA HIS A 277 -28.00 -2.34 9.07
C HIS A 277 -28.49 -3.69 8.52
N ALA A 278 -27.72 -4.77 8.73
CA ALA A 278 -28.13 -6.12 8.34
C ALA A 278 -29.41 -6.55 9.05
N LEU A 279 -29.53 -6.30 10.35
CA LEU A 279 -30.72 -6.59 11.14
C LEU A 279 -31.94 -5.80 10.67
N GLN A 280 -31.77 -4.50 10.42
CA GLN A 280 -32.83 -3.67 9.86
C GLN A 280 -33.28 -4.22 8.49
N SER A 281 -32.34 -4.55 7.60
CA SER A 281 -32.67 -5.12 6.30
C SER A 281 -33.39 -6.48 6.40
N PHE A 282 -33.05 -7.29 7.41
CA PHE A 282 -33.70 -8.58 7.66
C PHE A 282 -35.14 -8.38 8.13
N LYS A 283 -35.37 -7.42 9.05
CA LYS A 283 -36.69 -7.01 9.52
C LYS A 283 -37.55 -6.51 8.37
N ASP A 284 -37.02 -5.60 7.56
CA ASP A 284 -37.74 -5.02 6.41
C ASP A 284 -38.08 -6.09 5.36
N SER A 285 -37.25 -7.12 5.24
CA SER A 285 -37.49 -8.26 4.33
C SER A 285 -38.44 -9.32 4.90
N ASN A 286 -38.62 -9.39 6.22
CA ASN A 286 -39.41 -10.41 6.92
C ASN A 286 -40.27 -9.79 8.05
N PRO A 287 -41.18 -8.84 7.74
CA PRO A 287 -41.82 -8.00 8.75
C PRO A 287 -42.70 -8.76 9.76
N GLU A 288 -43.20 -9.94 9.41
CA GLU A 288 -44.09 -10.72 10.28
C GLU A 288 -43.34 -11.57 11.32
N HIS A 289 -42.26 -12.25 10.91
CA HIS A 289 -41.62 -13.30 11.71
C HIS A 289 -40.18 -12.98 12.14
N TRP A 290 -39.69 -11.75 11.89
CA TRP A 290 -38.31 -11.39 12.19
C TRP A 290 -37.93 -11.59 13.67
N HIS A 291 -38.83 -11.24 14.60
CA HIS A 291 -38.56 -11.28 16.04
C HIS A 291 -38.43 -12.73 16.55
N GLU A 292 -39.32 -13.62 16.12
CA GLU A 292 -39.22 -15.06 16.43
C GLU A 292 -37.95 -15.68 15.86
N ALA A 293 -37.56 -15.29 14.64
CA ALA A 293 -36.34 -15.76 14.01
C ALA A 293 -35.08 -15.30 14.77
N LEU A 294 -35.06 -14.05 15.26
CA LEU A 294 -33.96 -13.55 16.10
C LEU A 294 -33.90 -14.27 17.46
N LEU A 295 -35.04 -14.42 18.13
CA LEU A 295 -35.13 -15.14 19.41
C LEU A 295 -34.70 -16.61 19.28
N GLY A 296 -35.04 -17.25 18.15
CA GLY A 296 -34.65 -18.63 17.86
C GLY A 296 -33.14 -18.84 17.74
N VAL A 297 -32.37 -17.80 17.40
CA VAL A 297 -30.91 -17.91 17.19
C VAL A 297 -30.08 -17.09 18.18
N ILE A 298 -30.70 -16.33 19.08
CA ILE A 298 -30.03 -15.43 20.05
C ILE A 298 -29.02 -16.15 20.96
N ASN A 299 -29.29 -17.42 21.30
CA ASN A 299 -28.43 -18.25 22.14
C ASN A 299 -27.28 -18.93 21.37
N THR A 300 -27.25 -18.76 20.04
CA THR A 300 -26.28 -19.42 19.15
C THR A 300 -25.31 -18.46 18.48
N VAL A 301 -25.47 -17.17 18.75
CA VAL A 301 -24.63 -16.10 18.21
C VAL A 301 -23.68 -15.57 19.29
N SER A 302 -22.66 -14.84 18.86
CA SER A 302 -21.71 -14.16 19.72
C SER A 302 -22.42 -13.14 20.63
N ALA A 303 -21.81 -12.86 21.80
CA ALA A 303 -22.34 -11.90 22.75
C ALA A 303 -22.57 -10.50 22.13
N LYS A 304 -21.70 -10.11 21.19
CA LYS A 304 -21.83 -8.83 20.47
C LYS A 304 -23.09 -8.80 19.62
N LEU A 305 -23.32 -9.84 18.82
CA LEU A 305 -24.50 -9.92 17.96
C LEU A 305 -25.80 -10.08 18.76
N CYS A 306 -25.74 -10.86 19.86
CA CYS A 306 -26.83 -10.96 20.83
C CYS A 306 -27.21 -9.59 21.42
N THR A 307 -26.22 -8.75 21.74
CA THR A 307 -26.47 -7.38 22.22
C THR A 307 -27.22 -6.55 21.16
N GLU A 308 -26.83 -6.62 19.90
CA GLU A 308 -27.53 -5.93 18.80
C GLU A 308 -28.96 -6.46 18.60
N PHE A 309 -29.18 -7.78 18.77
CA PHE A 309 -30.53 -8.36 18.72
C PHE A 309 -31.40 -7.82 19.84
N ALA A 310 -30.88 -7.83 21.07
CA ALA A 310 -31.59 -7.31 22.24
C ALA A 310 -31.94 -5.83 22.04
N HIS A 311 -31.00 -5.01 21.55
CA HIS A 311 -31.27 -3.61 21.25
C HIS A 311 -32.41 -3.43 20.22
N LEU A 312 -32.42 -4.21 19.14
CA LEU A 312 -33.48 -4.13 18.13
C LEU A 312 -34.83 -4.59 18.69
N LEU A 313 -34.87 -5.72 19.41
CA LEU A 313 -36.10 -6.25 20.01
C LEU A 313 -36.70 -5.25 21.03
N ILE A 314 -35.86 -4.70 21.91
CA ILE A 314 -36.27 -3.68 22.89
C ILE A 314 -36.79 -2.42 22.18
N HIS A 315 -36.09 -1.94 21.15
CA HIS A 315 -36.51 -0.76 20.38
C HIS A 315 -37.89 -0.93 19.74
N GLU A 316 -38.22 -2.14 19.30
CA GLU A 316 -39.49 -2.47 18.65
C GLU A 316 -40.58 -2.97 19.62
N GLY A 317 -40.29 -3.02 20.93
CA GLY A 317 -41.21 -3.48 21.95
C GLY A 317 -41.57 -4.97 21.83
N ARG A 318 -40.64 -5.80 21.36
CA ARG A 318 -40.79 -7.25 21.18
C ARG A 318 -40.03 -8.04 22.24
#